data_AF-A0A3Q9XR77-F1
#
_entry.id   AF-A0A3Q9XR77-F1
#
_cell.length_a   1.000
_cell.length_b   1.000
_cell.length_c   1.000
_cell.angle_alpha   90.00
_cell.angle_beta   90.00
_cell.angle_gamma   90.00
#
_symmetry.space_group_name_H-M   'P 1'
#
loop_
_entity.id
_entity.type
_entity.pdbx_description
1 polymer ?
#
loop_
_entity_poly.entity_id
_entity_poly.type
_entity_poly.pdbx_seq_one_letter_code
_entity_poly.pdbx_strand_id
1 'polypeptide(L)' 'MILTEDQLKALEKAKEEKEAHGEIETEHPGYLLSPDTYYVGTIKGVGRIYQQTVIDTYSKVAFVKLYDRKNALVAADMLK' A
#
# COMPACT_ATOMS: atom_id res chain seq x y z
N MET A 1 30.83 -2.50 -3.52
CA MET A 1 31.07 -1.52 -2.44
C MET A 1 30.89 -2.28 -1.13
N ILE A 2 31.89 -2.33 -0.27
CA ILE A 2 31.83 -3.06 1.01
C ILE A 2 31.65 -2.01 2.10
N LEU A 3 30.64 -2.17 2.95
CA LEU A 3 30.37 -1.28 4.07
C LEU A 3 31.43 -1.47 5.17
N THR A 4 31.75 -0.41 5.90
CA THR A 4 32.55 -0.53 7.13
C THR A 4 31.70 -1.12 8.27
N GLU A 5 32.34 -1.66 9.31
CA GLU A 5 31.63 -2.20 10.47
C GLU A 5 30.72 -1.16 11.14
N ASP A 6 31.16 0.11 11.20
CA ASP A 6 30.37 1.20 11.76
C ASP A 6 29.12 1.50 10.91
N GLN A 7 29.24 1.41 9.59
CA GLN A 7 28.10 1.57 8.68
C GLN A 7 27.11 0.41 8.82
N LEU A 8 27.59 -0.81 9.03
CA LEU A 8 26.74 -1.98 9.27
C LEU A 8 25.96 -1.85 10.59
N LYS A 9 26.65 -1.48 11.69
CA LYS A 9 26.01 -1.22 13.00
C LYS A 9 24.97 -0.11 12.93
N ALA A 10 25.22 0.95 12.16
CA ALA A 10 24.25 2.02 11.97
C ALA A 10 22.99 1.54 11.23
N LEU A 11 23.15 0.67 10.24
CA LEU A 11 22.06 0.03 9.51
C LEU A 11 21.22 -0.90 10.41
N GLU A 12 21.88 -1.72 11.22
CA GLU A 12 21.20 -2.61 12.19
C GLU A 12 20.39 -1.80 13.21
N LYS A 13 20.99 -0.76 13.81
CA LYS A 13 20.29 0.13 14.75
C LYS A 13 19.08 0.82 14.11
N ALA A 14 19.22 1.28 12.86
CA ALA A 14 18.12 1.89 12.13
C ALA A 14 16.99 0.89 11.82
N LYS A 15 17.33 -0.38 11.57
CA LYS A 15 16.34 -1.45 11.38
C LYS A 15 15.58 -1.73 12.68
N GLU A 16 16.28 -1.87 13.80
CA GLU A 16 15.67 -2.07 15.12
C GLU A 16 14.75 -0.91 15.51
N GLU A 17 15.15 0.34 15.24
CA GLU A 17 14.33 1.53 15.48
C GLU A 17 13.04 1.49 14.64
N LYS A 18 13.13 1.12 13.36
CA LYS A 18 11.97 0.98 12.47
C LYS A 18 11.01 -0.11 12.95
N GLU A 19 11.53 -1.28 13.32
CA GLU A 19 10.73 -2.36 13.90
C GLU A 19 10.06 -1.93 15.21
N ALA A 20 10.77 -1.20 16.08
CA ALA A 20 10.21 -0.65 17.32
C ALA A 20 9.08 0.37 17.07
N HIS A 21 9.13 1.08 15.93
CA HIS A 21 8.06 1.96 15.46
C HIS A 21 6.93 1.23 14.71
N GLY A 22 7.01 -0.10 14.57
CA GLY A 22 6.00 -0.92 13.91
C GLY A 22 6.06 -0.88 12.39
N GLU A 23 7.17 -0.41 11.80
CA GLU A 23 7.40 -0.60 10.37
C GLU A 23 7.57 -2.10 10.06
N ILE A 24 6.98 -2.54 8.95
CA ILE A 24 7.00 -3.93 8.53
C ILE A 24 7.87 -4.04 7.28
N GLU A 25 8.90 -4.89 7.34
CA GLU A 25 9.62 -5.31 6.14
C GLU A 25 8.78 -6.33 5.35
N THR A 26 8.81 -6.16 4.03
CA THR A 26 8.11 -7.03 3.08
C THR A 26 9.14 -7.84 2.33
N GLU A 27 8.94 -9.14 2.22
CA GLU A 27 9.99 -10.06 1.73
C GLU A 27 9.89 -10.35 0.22
N HIS A 28 8.70 -10.21 -0.37
CA HIS A 28 8.46 -10.49 -1.78
C HIS A 28 7.17 -9.81 -2.30
N PRO A 29 6.94 -9.74 -3.62
CA PRO A 29 5.67 -9.26 -4.18
C PRO A 29 4.48 -10.05 -3.63
N GLY A 30 3.38 -9.37 -3.35
CA GLY A 30 2.16 -9.93 -2.78
C GLY A 30 2.18 -10.20 -1.28
N TYR A 31 3.30 -9.91 -0.58
CA TYR A 31 3.42 -10.17 0.87
C TYR A 31 2.46 -9.31 1.71
N LEU A 32 2.44 -8.01 1.44
CA LEU A 32 1.58 -7.04 2.11
C LEU A 32 1.01 -6.08 1.08
N LEU A 33 -0.29 -5.85 1.17
CA LEU A 33 -1.03 -4.92 0.33
C LEU A 33 -1.57 -3.79 1.20
N SER A 34 -1.51 -2.56 0.68
CA SER A 34 -2.05 -1.37 1.30
C SER A 34 -3.27 -0.89 0.50
N PRO A 35 -4.50 -1.28 0.89
CA PRO A 35 -5.73 -0.82 0.24
C PRO A 35 -6.22 0.52 0.81
N ASP A 36 -6.75 1.39 -0.06
CA ASP A 36 -7.47 2.60 0.33
C ASP A 36 -8.65 2.91 -0.63
N THR A 37 -9.61 3.71 -0.17
CA THR A 37 -10.74 4.17 -0.96
C THR A 37 -10.92 5.68 -0.86
N TYR A 38 -10.71 6.36 -1.98
CA TYR A 38 -10.78 7.81 -2.11
C TYR A 38 -12.04 8.26 -2.85
N TYR A 39 -12.68 9.35 -2.43
CA TYR A 39 -13.78 9.97 -3.18
C TYR A 39 -13.21 10.91 -4.24
N VAL A 40 -13.48 10.62 -5.52
CA VAL A 40 -12.93 11.37 -6.66
C VAL A 40 -13.78 12.60 -6.97
N GLY A 41 -15.10 12.44 -6.95
CA GLY A 41 -16.01 13.50 -7.36
C GLY A 41 -17.39 12.97 -7.76
N THR A 42 -18.21 13.86 -8.32
CA THR A 42 -19.53 13.50 -8.86
C THR A 42 -19.57 13.83 -10.34
N ILE A 43 -20.00 12.87 -11.16
CA ILE A 43 -20.22 13.05 -12.59
C ILE A 43 -21.73 13.12 -12.84
N LYS A 44 -22.17 14.18 -13.54
CA LYS A 44 -23.58 14.37 -13.89
C LYS A 44 -24.08 13.16 -14.69
N GLY A 45 -25.18 12.55 -14.24
CA GLY A 45 -25.78 11.37 -14.88
C GLY A 45 -25.19 10.02 -14.45
N VAL A 46 -24.06 10.00 -13.72
CA VAL A 46 -23.46 8.77 -13.16
C VAL A 46 -23.60 8.73 -11.65
N GLY A 47 -23.34 9.87 -10.98
CA GLY A 47 -23.34 9.96 -9.52
C GLY A 47 -21.93 10.09 -8.95
N ARG A 48 -21.76 9.66 -7.70
CA ARG A 48 -20.48 9.75 -6.98
C ARG A 48 -19.51 8.71 -7.51
N ILE A 49 -18.26 9.09 -7.67
CA ILE A 49 -17.18 8.20 -8.08
C ILE A 49 -16.20 8.03 -6.91
N TYR A 50 -15.92 6.78 -6.59
CA TYR A 50 -14.95 6.35 -5.60
C TYR A 50 -13.85 5.58 -6.30
N GLN A 51 -12.60 5.96 -6.04
CA GLN A 51 -11.43 5.22 -6.48
C GLN A 51 -11.03 4.25 -5.38
N GLN A 52 -10.93 2.98 -5.71
CA GLN A 52 -10.28 1.99 -4.87
C GLN A 52 -8.90 1.70 -5.40
N THR A 53 -7.90 1.81 -4.53
CA THR A 53 -6.50 1.60 -4.87
C THR A 53 -5.92 0.55 -3.95
N VAL A 54 -5.16 -0.39 -4.50
CA VAL A 54 -4.40 -1.38 -3.74
C VAL A 54 -2.96 -1.31 -4.21
N ILE A 55 -2.04 -1.02 -3.29
CA ILE A 55 -0.62 -0.91 -3.57
C ILE A 55 0.09 -2.10 -2.91
N ASP A 56 0.89 -2.82 -3.68
CA ASP A 56 1.83 -3.79 -3.15
C ASP A 56 3.00 -3.06 -2.49
N THR A 57 3.19 -3.27 -1.19
CA THR A 57 4.19 -2.52 -0.41
C THR A 57 5.62 -2.96 -0.70
N TYR A 58 5.84 -4.12 -1.33
CA TYR A 58 7.15 -4.57 -1.80
C TYR A 58 7.45 -4.02 -3.20
N SER A 59 6.64 -4.41 -4.19
CA SER A 59 6.88 -4.13 -5.61
C SER A 59 6.52 -2.71 -6.02
N LYS A 60 5.78 -1.98 -5.17
CA LYS A 60 5.25 -0.63 -5.42
C LYS A 60 4.29 -0.57 -6.63
N VAL A 61 3.79 -1.72 -7.07
CA VAL A 61 2.76 -1.80 -8.11
C VAL A 61 1.41 -1.45 -7.52
N ALA A 62 0.66 -0.59 -8.22
CA ALA A 62 -0.67 -0.15 -7.82
C ALA A 62 -1.73 -0.65 -8.80
N PHE A 63 -2.80 -1.21 -8.25
CA PHE A 63 -4.02 -1.53 -8.99
C PHE A 63 -5.09 -0.51 -8.61
N VAL A 64 -5.90 -0.09 -9.59
CA VAL A 64 -6.96 0.90 -9.38
C VAL A 64 -8.23 0.51 -10.11
N LYS A 65 -9.37 0.61 -9.41
CA LYS A 65 -10.71 0.51 -9.98
C LYS A 65 -11.56 1.69 -9.53
N LEU A 66 -12.47 2.15 -10.41
CA LEU A 66 -13.45 3.19 -10.10
C LEU A 66 -14.82 2.54 -9.89
N TYR A 67 -15.53 3.00 -8.87
CA TYR A 67 -16.86 2.53 -8.51
C TYR A 67 -17.81 3.70 -8.26
N ASP A 68 -19.09 3.46 -8.50
CA ASP A 68 -20.18 4.40 -8.21
C ASP A 68 -20.69 4.32 -6.75
N ARG A 69 -20.10 3.42 -5.95
CA ARG A 69 -20.53 3.08 -4.59
C ARG A 69 -19.34 2.68 -3.71
N LYS A 70 -19.48 2.87 -2.39
CA LYS A 70 -18.50 2.48 -1.37
C LYS A 70 -19.13 1.45 -0.42
N ASN A 71 -18.98 0.17 -0.73
CA ASN A 71 -19.51 -0.94 0.06
C ASN A 71 -18.55 -2.16 0.07
N ALA A 72 -18.87 -3.19 0.86
CA ALA A 72 -18.01 -4.36 0.99
C ALA A 72 -17.85 -5.17 -0.31
N LEU A 73 -18.86 -5.16 -1.19
CA LEU A 73 -18.82 -5.93 -2.44
C LEU A 73 -17.80 -5.36 -3.42
N VAL A 74 -17.72 -4.03 -3.55
CA VAL A 74 -16.71 -3.39 -4.41
C VAL A 74 -15.30 -3.61 -3.85
N ALA A 75 -15.16 -3.61 -2.51
CA ALA A 75 -13.89 -3.91 -1.87
C ALA A 75 -13.42 -5.34 -2.10
N ALA A 76 -14.33 -6.31 -2.06
CA ALA A 76 -14.01 -7.68 -2.41
C ALA A 76 -13.66 -7.83 -3.90
N ASP A 77 -14.35 -7.12 -4.80
CA ASP A 77 -14.07 -7.14 -6.25
C ASP A 77 -12.66 -6.64 -6.60
N MET A 78 -12.11 -5.72 -5.81
CA MET A 78 -10.75 -5.23 -5.98
C MET A 78 -9.67 -6.30 -5.76
N LEU A 79 -9.96 -7.30 -4.93
CA LEU A 79 -9.03 -8.36 -4.54
C LEU A 79 -9.23 -9.67 -5.34
N LYS A 80 -10.16 -9.68 -6.30
CA LYS A 80 -10.40 -10.81 -7.19
C LYS A 80 -9.42 -10.87 -8.36
#